data_AF-A0A4Q2YZK6-F1
#
_entry.id   AF-A0A4Q2YZK6-F1
#
_cell.length_a   1.000
_cell.length_b   1.000
_cell.length_c   1.000
_cell.angle_alpha   90.00
_cell.angle_beta   90.00
_cell.angle_gamma   90.00
#
_symmetry.space_group_name_H-M   'P 1'
#
loop_
_entity.id
_entity.type
_entity.pdbx_description
1 polymer ?
#
loop_
_entity_poly.entity_id
_entity_poly.type
_entity_poly.pdbx_seq_one_letter_code
_entity_poly.pdbx_strand_id
1 'polypeptide(L)'
;VECLDGLRGVAALWVLIGHMMILTGFRLPLIGKPDLGVDLFILLSGFLMMYQYRLRAGSEDWDAAGTWASFWTRRFFRLAPLFYVALAAALIAGPLIYADRVAIDSFLGQSLQPSERYTDGSLANIALHLSFLFGLLPDYAFRTPLPDWSLGLEMQFYLLFPFLILLGRRIGWVPAALVAAGGGVVVALLAGAAGLDYPMPSFLPLKLQLFLAGMLIATDPGESQPRQWSRLAAAMLLAAIPIGGDQDLLHFAVRELLVFGFFALVHWRSLGVIGWVSRLLGSRPFYWLGELSYGTYLLHLLILQPVAAAVIGEFGTGLGGAGRFALTGAIVVPVTYALAFVTYKLVELPGQKLGKAVIRRVAGDRTPRALQTAPEKIAAP
;
A
#
# COMPACT_ATOMS: atom_id res chain seq x y z
N VAL A 1 14.57 -10.91 -5.06
CA VAL A 1 15.20 -9.65 -4.62
C VAL A 1 14.93 -9.53 -3.14
N GLU A 2 15.93 -9.73 -2.28
CA GLU A 2 15.73 -9.90 -0.82
C GLU A 2 15.32 -8.61 -0.11
N CYS A 3 15.66 -7.44 -0.65
CA CYS A 3 15.33 -6.15 -0.05
C CYS A 3 13.86 -5.72 -0.18
N LEU A 4 13.04 -6.44 -0.95
CA LEU A 4 11.64 -6.05 -1.21
C LEU A 4 10.79 -6.05 0.06
N ASP A 5 10.97 -7.07 0.91
CA ASP A 5 10.23 -7.16 2.17
C ASP A 5 10.65 -6.02 3.09
N GLY A 6 11.95 -5.76 3.21
CA GLY A 6 12.47 -4.62 3.96
C GLY A 6 11.92 -3.27 3.49
N LEU A 7 11.82 -3.04 2.18
CA LEU A 7 11.23 -1.81 1.62
C LEU A 7 9.75 -1.65 2.00
N ARG A 8 8.97 -2.73 1.96
CA ARG A 8 7.57 -2.70 2.42
C ARG A 8 7.48 -2.38 3.91
N GLY A 9 8.38 -2.94 4.72
CA GLY A 9 8.44 -2.66 6.16
C GLY A 9 8.79 -1.20 6.45
N VAL A 10 9.76 -0.64 5.73
CA VAL A 10 10.13 0.78 5.81
C VAL A 10 8.96 1.68 5.39
N ALA A 11 8.24 1.33 4.32
CA ALA A 11 7.06 2.07 3.88
C ALA A 11 5.96 2.08 4.94
N ALA A 12 5.63 0.92 5.55
CA ALA A 12 4.64 0.85 6.64
C ALA A 12 5.07 1.71 7.84
N LEU A 13 6.34 1.63 8.22
CA LEU A 13 6.87 2.38 9.34
C LEU A 13 6.86 3.89 9.07
N TRP A 14 7.19 4.33 7.85
CA TRP A 14 7.08 5.74 7.46
C TRP A 14 5.63 6.23 7.59
N VAL A 15 4.66 5.49 7.06
CA VAL A 15 3.22 5.84 7.21
C VAL A 15 2.85 5.98 8.68
N LEU A 16 3.21 5.00 9.51
CA LEU A 16 2.91 5.00 10.95
C LEU A 16 3.52 6.23 11.64
N ILE A 17 4.82 6.49 11.42
CA ILE A 17 5.52 7.63 12.01
C ILE A 17 4.95 8.96 11.52
N GLY A 18 4.59 9.07 10.24
CA GLY A 18 3.95 10.27 9.69
C GLY A 18 2.62 10.59 10.38
N HIS A 19 1.78 9.58 10.60
CA HIS A 19 0.55 9.76 11.37
C HIS A 19 0.80 10.08 12.85
N MET A 20 1.83 9.48 13.47
CA MET A 20 2.22 9.86 14.83
C MET A 20 2.59 11.34 14.91
N MET A 21 3.40 11.84 13.97
CA MET A 21 3.76 13.25 13.88
C MET A 21 2.54 14.16 13.78
N ILE A 22 1.60 13.82 12.89
CA ILE A 22 0.34 14.54 12.71
C ILE A 22 -0.46 14.60 14.03
N LEU A 23 -0.62 13.46 14.71
CA LEU A 23 -1.50 13.34 15.89
C LEU A 23 -0.87 13.79 17.21
N THR A 24 0.46 13.98 17.28
CA THR A 24 1.13 14.50 18.48
C THR A 24 1.56 15.96 18.36
N GLY A 25 1.40 16.56 17.17
CA GLY A 25 1.84 17.91 16.86
C GLY A 25 3.36 18.07 16.71
N PHE A 26 4.08 16.98 16.43
CA PHE A 26 5.51 17.02 16.11
C PHE A 26 5.68 17.00 14.59
N ARG A 27 6.61 17.77 14.02
CA ARG A 27 6.75 17.86 12.55
C ARG A 27 8.21 17.76 12.13
N LEU A 28 8.48 16.82 11.23
CA LEU A 28 9.70 16.77 10.43
C LEU A 28 9.32 16.84 8.94
N PRO A 29 10.04 17.63 8.11
CA PRO A 29 9.58 17.96 6.75
C PRO A 29 9.31 16.77 5.82
N LEU A 30 10.15 15.74 5.86
CA LEU A 30 10.04 14.56 4.98
C LEU A 30 9.26 13.42 5.63
N ILE A 31 9.66 13.04 6.85
CA ILE A 31 9.10 11.89 7.56
C ILE A 31 7.64 12.14 7.98
N GLY A 32 7.25 13.40 8.16
CA GLY A 32 5.88 13.80 8.51
C GLY A 32 4.85 13.70 7.38
N LYS A 33 5.25 13.26 6.18
CA LYS A 33 4.37 13.07 5.02
C LYS A 33 4.10 11.58 4.76
N PRO A 34 3.04 11.00 5.36
CA PRO A 34 2.78 9.55 5.27
C PRO A 34 2.37 9.08 3.86
N ASP A 35 1.82 9.96 3.03
CA ASP A 35 1.41 9.68 1.65
C ASP A 35 2.60 9.28 0.76
N LEU A 36 3.79 9.82 0.99
CA LEU A 36 5.03 9.40 0.31
C LEU A 36 5.41 7.93 0.63
N GLY A 37 5.11 7.47 1.85
CA GLY A 37 5.23 6.05 2.20
C GLY A 37 4.25 5.18 1.42
N VAL A 38 3.05 5.68 1.13
CA VAL A 38 2.05 5.01 0.29
C VAL A 38 2.47 4.99 -1.18
N ASP A 39 3.09 6.07 -1.69
CA ASP A 39 3.66 6.10 -3.03
C ASP A 39 4.70 4.99 -3.24
N LEU A 40 5.54 4.74 -2.23
CA LEU A 40 6.46 3.60 -2.23
C LEU A 40 5.72 2.25 -2.24
N PHE A 41 4.61 2.09 -1.51
CA PHE A 41 3.78 0.88 -1.58
C PHE A 41 3.18 0.65 -2.97
N ILE A 42 2.72 1.71 -3.64
CA ILE A 42 2.12 1.64 -4.98
C ILE A 42 3.19 1.22 -6.00
N LEU A 43 4.37 1.85 -5.94
CA LEU A 43 5.53 1.50 -6.77
C LEU A 43 5.95 0.02 -6.56
N LEU A 44 6.04 -0.41 -5.30
CA LEU A 44 6.36 -1.81 -4.94
C LEU A 44 5.28 -2.78 -5.43
N SER A 45 4.01 -2.38 -5.42
CA SER A 45 2.90 -3.23 -5.87
C SER A 45 2.95 -3.51 -7.36
N GLY A 46 3.18 -2.48 -8.18
CA GLY A 46 3.38 -2.63 -9.62
C GLY A 46 4.59 -3.50 -9.95
N PHE A 47 5.72 -3.26 -9.28
CA PHE A 47 6.92 -4.08 -9.42
C PHE A 47 6.67 -5.53 -9.05
N LEU A 48 6.10 -5.79 -7.87
CA LEU A 48 5.92 -7.15 -7.37
C LEU A 48 4.99 -7.96 -8.25
N MET A 49 3.93 -7.35 -8.78
CA MET A 49 3.02 -8.04 -9.67
C MET A 49 3.66 -8.37 -11.00
N MET A 50 4.38 -7.42 -11.60
CA MET A 50 5.10 -7.68 -12.84
C MET A 50 6.22 -8.70 -12.67
N TYR A 51 6.95 -8.63 -11.55
CA TYR A 51 7.97 -9.59 -11.18
C TYR A 51 7.40 -11.00 -11.00
N GLN A 52 6.25 -11.14 -10.32
CA GLN A 52 5.60 -12.43 -10.12
C GLN A 52 5.00 -13.00 -11.41
N TYR A 53 4.46 -12.14 -12.28
CA TYR A 53 4.04 -12.52 -13.64
C TYR A 53 5.22 -13.13 -14.40
N ARG A 54 6.39 -12.47 -14.39
CA ARG A 54 7.60 -12.94 -15.09
C ARG A 54 8.16 -14.24 -14.49
N LEU A 55 8.17 -14.37 -13.16
CA LEU A 55 8.59 -15.61 -12.49
C LEU A 55 7.68 -16.81 -12.83
N ARG A 56 6.43 -16.55 -13.22
CA ARG A 56 5.44 -17.57 -13.60
C ARG A 56 5.28 -17.68 -15.11
N ALA A 57 6.12 -17.00 -15.90
CA ALA A 57 6.10 -17.09 -17.35
C ALA A 57 6.28 -18.55 -17.79
N GLY A 58 5.36 -19.05 -18.62
CA GLY A 58 5.34 -20.44 -19.06
C GLY A 58 4.59 -21.42 -18.14
N SER A 59 4.18 -21.00 -16.94
CA SER A 59 3.38 -21.82 -16.02
C SER A 59 1.92 -21.40 -15.89
N GLU A 60 1.62 -20.14 -16.22
CA GLU A 60 0.27 -19.57 -16.20
C GLU A 60 -0.08 -19.06 -17.61
N ASP A 61 -1.20 -19.51 -18.16
CA ASP A 61 -1.73 -19.03 -19.43
C ASP A 61 -2.61 -17.79 -19.19
N TRP A 62 -2.08 -16.61 -19.49
CA TRP A 62 -2.78 -15.34 -19.28
C TRP A 62 -3.84 -15.04 -20.34
N ASP A 63 -3.97 -15.87 -21.38
CA ASP A 63 -5.08 -15.81 -22.34
C ASP A 63 -6.31 -16.58 -21.83
N ALA A 64 -6.14 -17.43 -20.81
CA ALA A 64 -7.23 -18.17 -20.17
C ALA A 64 -7.86 -17.44 -18.98
N ALA A 65 -9.20 -17.33 -18.98
CA ALA A 65 -9.97 -16.70 -17.89
C ALA A 65 -9.75 -17.37 -16.51
N GLY A 66 -9.45 -18.68 -16.48
CA GLY A 66 -9.14 -19.40 -15.24
C GLY A 66 -7.89 -18.88 -14.52
N THR A 67 -6.90 -18.37 -15.26
CA THR A 67 -5.69 -17.76 -14.70
C THR A 67 -6.05 -16.45 -13.99
N TRP A 68 -6.95 -15.65 -14.57
CA TRP A 68 -7.38 -14.38 -14.01
C TRP A 68 -8.19 -14.60 -12.72
N ALA A 69 -9.14 -15.54 -12.74
CA ALA A 69 -9.91 -15.93 -11.56
C ALA A 69 -8.99 -16.43 -10.44
N SER A 70 -7.99 -17.25 -10.76
CA SER A 70 -7.00 -17.73 -9.79
C SER A 70 -6.15 -16.60 -9.23
N PHE A 71 -5.71 -15.66 -10.07
CA PHE A 71 -4.97 -14.48 -9.66
C PHE A 71 -5.79 -13.60 -8.71
N TRP A 72 -7.00 -13.20 -9.11
CA TRP A 72 -7.88 -12.36 -8.28
C TRP A 72 -8.24 -13.03 -6.97
N THR A 73 -8.51 -14.34 -6.97
CA THR A 73 -8.79 -15.10 -5.74
C THR A 73 -7.61 -15.04 -4.77
N ARG A 74 -6.37 -15.27 -5.23
CA ARG A 74 -5.18 -15.18 -4.35
C ARG A 74 -5.03 -13.79 -3.74
N ARG A 75 -5.32 -12.75 -4.51
CA ARG A 75 -5.20 -11.36 -4.09
C ARG A 75 -6.29 -10.94 -3.11
N PHE A 76 -7.52 -11.34 -3.39
CA PHE A 76 -8.64 -11.11 -2.49
C PHE A 76 -8.39 -11.74 -1.12
N PHE A 77 -8.04 -13.02 -1.07
CA PHE A 77 -7.76 -13.74 0.18
C PHE A 77 -6.46 -13.30 0.88
N ARG A 78 -5.61 -12.52 0.21
CA ARG A 78 -4.44 -11.90 0.84
C ARG A 78 -4.83 -10.67 1.67
N LEU A 79 -5.83 -9.89 1.25
CA LEU A 79 -6.23 -8.64 1.90
C LEU A 79 -7.51 -8.79 2.73
N ALA A 80 -8.56 -9.34 2.13
CA ALA A 80 -9.91 -9.33 2.68
C ALA A 80 -10.04 -9.87 4.12
N PRO A 81 -9.38 -10.98 4.52
CA PRO A 81 -9.57 -11.54 5.86
C PRO A 81 -9.25 -10.56 6.99
N LEU A 82 -8.06 -9.96 6.97
CA LEU A 82 -7.68 -8.99 8.01
C LEU A 82 -8.42 -7.66 7.82
N PHE A 83 -8.63 -7.23 6.57
CA PHE A 83 -9.41 -6.03 6.29
C PHE A 83 -10.81 -6.11 6.91
N TYR A 84 -11.52 -7.24 6.79
CA TYR A 84 -12.86 -7.37 7.37
C TYR A 84 -12.86 -7.38 8.90
N VAL A 85 -11.85 -7.99 9.54
CA VAL A 85 -11.69 -7.91 10.99
C VAL A 85 -11.42 -6.47 11.43
N ALA A 86 -10.52 -5.76 10.74
CA ALA A 86 -10.21 -4.37 11.02
C ALA A 86 -11.42 -3.45 10.76
N LEU A 87 -12.17 -3.69 9.69
CA LEU A 87 -13.40 -2.95 9.33
C LEU A 87 -14.46 -3.10 10.42
N ALA A 88 -14.71 -4.32 10.90
CA ALA A 88 -15.63 -4.56 12.00
C ALA A 88 -15.19 -3.81 13.27
N ALA A 89 -13.91 -3.88 13.63
CA ALA A 89 -13.37 -3.15 14.77
C ALA A 89 -13.50 -1.63 14.59
N ALA A 90 -13.24 -1.11 13.39
CA ALA A 90 -13.38 0.29 13.03
C ALA A 90 -14.82 0.80 13.15
N LEU A 91 -15.80 0.05 12.65
CA LEU A 91 -17.21 0.43 12.72
C LEU A 91 -17.74 0.39 14.16
N ILE A 92 -17.30 -0.58 14.97
CA ILE A 92 -17.70 -0.71 16.38
C ILE A 92 -17.06 0.39 17.24
N ALA A 93 -15.74 0.62 17.09
CA ALA A 93 -14.99 1.59 17.86
C ALA A 93 -15.10 3.03 17.33
N GLY A 94 -15.71 3.22 16.16
CA GLY A 94 -15.80 4.48 15.42
C GLY A 94 -16.19 5.69 16.27
N PRO A 95 -17.29 5.65 17.05
CA PRO A 95 -17.69 6.76 17.92
C PRO A 95 -16.66 7.14 18.99
N LEU A 96 -15.97 6.15 19.58
CA LEU A 96 -14.92 6.40 20.58
C LEU A 96 -13.69 7.03 19.92
N ILE A 97 -13.27 6.47 18.78
CA ILE A 97 -12.15 7.01 18.01
C ILE A 97 -12.44 8.43 17.51
N TYR A 98 -13.70 8.73 17.17
CA TYR A 98 -14.09 10.09 16.80
C TYR A 98 -13.94 11.07 17.96
N ALA A 99 -14.36 10.68 19.17
CA ALA A 99 -14.19 11.50 20.36
C ALA A 99 -12.70 11.77 20.65
N ASP A 100 -11.86 10.73 20.55
CA ASP A 100 -10.40 10.85 20.65
C ASP A 100 -9.85 11.82 19.60
N ARG A 101 -10.31 11.69 18.35
CA ARG A 101 -9.89 12.56 17.25
C ARG A 101 -10.27 14.02 17.49
N VAL A 102 -11.49 14.29 17.96
CA VAL A 102 -11.95 15.65 18.27
C VAL A 102 -11.10 16.27 19.38
N ALA A 103 -10.74 15.50 20.41
CA ALA A 103 -9.85 15.95 21.48
C ALA A 103 -8.46 16.32 20.95
N ILE A 104 -7.88 15.48 20.09
CA ILE A 104 -6.59 15.74 19.45
C ILE A 104 -6.64 17.00 18.58
N ASP A 105 -7.61 17.09 17.66
CA ASP A 105 -7.70 18.20 16.71
C ASP A 105 -7.93 19.53 17.46
N SER A 106 -8.78 19.52 18.49
CA SER A 106 -9.04 20.69 19.34
C SER A 106 -7.80 21.14 20.10
N PHE A 107 -7.05 20.20 20.69
CA PHE A 107 -5.81 20.51 21.40
C PHE A 107 -4.72 21.07 20.46
N LEU A 108 -4.61 20.52 19.26
CA LEU A 108 -3.63 20.94 18.25
C LEU A 108 -4.06 22.16 17.40
N GLY A 109 -5.25 22.72 17.67
CA GLY A 109 -5.82 23.84 16.92
C GLY A 109 -6.04 23.52 15.44
N GLN A 110 -6.38 22.27 15.11
CA GLN A 110 -6.70 21.82 13.75
C GLN A 110 -8.21 21.85 13.51
N SER A 111 -8.62 21.93 12.24
CA SER A 111 -10.02 21.73 11.85
C SER A 111 -10.46 20.31 12.20
N LEU A 112 -11.65 20.19 12.79
CA LEU A 112 -12.23 18.88 13.11
C LEU A 112 -12.44 18.06 11.84
N GLN A 113 -12.11 16.78 11.93
CA GLN A 113 -12.46 15.82 10.87
C GLN A 113 -13.99 15.63 10.79
N PRO A 114 -14.54 15.38 9.59
CA PRO A 114 -15.96 15.04 9.43
C PRO A 114 -16.33 13.82 10.27
N SER A 115 -17.50 13.85 10.89
CA SER A 115 -17.97 12.76 11.76
C SER A 115 -18.24 11.46 11.00
N GLU A 116 -18.62 11.60 9.73
CA GLU A 116 -18.94 10.53 8.78
C GLU A 116 -17.72 9.64 8.52
N ARG A 117 -16.50 10.20 8.64
CA ARG A 117 -15.26 9.44 8.58
C ARG A 117 -15.21 8.30 9.60
N TYR A 118 -15.86 8.49 10.76
CA TYR A 118 -15.74 7.58 11.89
C TYR A 118 -17.05 6.88 12.24
N THR A 119 -18.18 7.52 11.95
CA THR A 119 -19.50 7.11 12.48
C THR A 119 -20.50 6.71 11.41
N ASP A 120 -20.11 6.66 10.13
CA ASP A 120 -20.99 6.19 9.06
C ASP A 120 -21.20 4.66 9.13
N GLY A 121 -22.21 4.25 9.90
CA GLY A 121 -22.69 2.87 9.96
C GLY A 121 -23.74 2.52 8.91
N SER A 122 -23.92 3.32 7.86
CA SER A 122 -24.94 3.08 6.85
C SER A 122 -24.70 1.78 6.08
N LEU A 123 -25.79 1.15 5.62
CA LEU A 123 -25.70 -0.05 4.79
C LEU A 123 -24.90 0.21 3.50
N ALA A 124 -25.00 1.42 2.94
CA ALA A 124 -24.22 1.82 1.78
C ALA A 124 -22.71 1.80 2.08
N ASN A 125 -22.29 2.42 3.20
CA ASN A 125 -20.89 2.42 3.60
C ASN A 125 -20.37 0.99 3.81
N ILE A 126 -21.12 0.18 4.54
CA ILE A 126 -20.77 -1.22 4.83
C ILE A 126 -20.66 -2.04 3.54
N ALA A 127 -21.65 -1.95 2.64
CA ALA A 127 -21.66 -2.70 1.39
C ALA A 127 -20.48 -2.33 0.49
N LEU A 128 -20.19 -1.03 0.35
CA LEU A 128 -19.08 -0.53 -0.46
C LEU A 128 -17.71 -0.98 0.09
N HIS A 129 -17.53 -1.00 1.41
CA HIS A 129 -16.31 -1.49 2.04
C HIS A 129 -16.17 -3.01 1.90
N LEU A 130 -17.24 -3.78 2.15
CA LEU A 130 -17.22 -5.23 1.96
C LEU A 130 -16.87 -5.63 0.50
N SER A 131 -17.35 -4.86 -0.47
CA SER A 131 -17.07 -5.11 -1.90
C SER A 131 -15.80 -4.43 -2.42
N PHE A 132 -15.05 -3.68 -1.60
CA PHE A 132 -13.91 -2.86 -2.01
C PHE A 132 -14.21 -1.80 -3.09
N LEU A 133 -15.47 -1.38 -3.24
CA LEU A 133 -15.89 -0.36 -4.22
C LEU A 133 -15.84 1.07 -3.66
N PHE A 134 -15.62 1.22 -2.35
CA PHE A 134 -15.58 2.51 -1.66
C PHE A 134 -14.59 3.52 -2.25
N GLY A 135 -13.46 3.06 -2.80
CA GLY A 135 -12.46 3.94 -3.44
C GLY A 135 -12.86 4.48 -4.82
N LEU A 136 -13.98 4.01 -5.41
CA LEU A 136 -14.53 4.54 -6.66
C LEU A 136 -15.44 5.74 -6.44
N LEU A 137 -15.79 6.04 -5.19
CA LEU A 137 -16.70 7.12 -4.82
C LEU A 137 -15.97 8.05 -3.85
N PRO A 138 -15.79 9.33 -4.18
CA PRO A 138 -14.97 10.25 -3.38
C PRO A 138 -15.36 10.29 -1.90
N ASP A 139 -16.67 10.33 -1.64
CA ASP A 139 -17.23 10.39 -0.30
C ASP A 139 -16.89 9.16 0.55
N TYR A 140 -16.91 7.97 -0.03
CA TYR A 140 -16.71 6.71 0.69
C TYR A 140 -15.24 6.31 0.78
N ALA A 141 -14.36 6.96 0.02
CA ALA A 141 -12.93 6.71 0.02
C ALA A 141 -12.24 6.92 1.38
N PHE A 142 -12.92 7.54 2.34
CA PHE A 142 -12.37 7.82 3.67
C PHE A 142 -13.41 7.70 4.81
N ARG A 143 -14.48 6.91 4.62
CA ARG A 143 -15.57 6.74 5.61
C ARG A 143 -15.35 5.62 6.62
N THR A 144 -14.09 5.41 7.00
CA THR A 144 -13.73 4.60 8.17
C THR A 144 -12.52 5.23 8.90
N PRO A 145 -12.31 4.89 10.18
CA PRO A 145 -11.08 5.26 10.90
C PRO A 145 -9.81 4.62 10.33
N LEU A 146 -9.92 3.67 9.40
CA LEU A 146 -8.79 2.94 8.84
C LEU A 146 -8.05 3.78 7.78
N PRO A 147 -6.78 3.45 7.48
CA PRO A 147 -6.08 3.96 6.32
C PRO A 147 -6.40 3.10 5.07
N ASP A 148 -7.67 2.77 4.84
CA ASP A 148 -8.10 1.75 3.86
C ASP A 148 -8.28 2.27 2.43
N TRP A 149 -8.26 3.57 2.20
CA TRP A 149 -8.35 4.18 0.86
C TRP A 149 -7.37 3.58 -0.15
N SER A 150 -6.16 3.22 0.30
CA SER A 150 -5.12 2.61 -0.53
C SER A 150 -5.39 1.13 -0.82
N LEU A 151 -6.15 0.43 0.03
CA LEU A 151 -6.57 -0.96 -0.20
C LEU A 151 -7.64 -1.03 -1.29
N GLY A 152 -8.58 -0.08 -1.30
CA GLY A 152 -9.53 0.06 -2.41
C GLY A 152 -8.82 0.31 -3.74
N LEU A 153 -7.78 1.14 -3.73
CA LEU A 153 -6.90 1.36 -4.87
C LEU A 153 -6.12 0.08 -5.28
N GLU A 154 -5.62 -0.69 -4.31
CA GLU A 154 -4.91 -1.95 -4.57
C GLU A 154 -5.80 -2.99 -5.26
N MET A 155 -7.07 -3.10 -4.87
CA MET A 155 -8.04 -3.96 -5.56
C MET A 155 -8.31 -3.50 -7.01
N GLN A 156 -8.36 -2.20 -7.26
CA GLN A 156 -8.49 -1.67 -8.62
C GLN A 156 -7.26 -2.01 -9.48
N PHE A 157 -6.04 -1.92 -8.92
CA PHE A 157 -4.84 -2.37 -9.61
C PHE A 157 -4.89 -3.86 -9.94
N TYR A 158 -5.37 -4.69 -9.02
CA TYR A 158 -5.53 -6.13 -9.25
C TYR A 158 -6.54 -6.43 -10.36
N LEU A 159 -7.65 -5.69 -10.40
CA LEU A 159 -8.63 -5.82 -11.47
C LEU A 159 -8.03 -5.42 -12.83
N LEU A 160 -7.28 -4.33 -12.89
CA LEU A 160 -6.67 -3.82 -14.12
C LEU A 160 -5.49 -4.69 -14.62
N PHE A 161 -4.76 -5.34 -13.72
CA PHE A 161 -3.48 -5.98 -14.03
C PHE A 161 -3.50 -6.99 -15.20
N PRO A 162 -4.47 -7.93 -15.32
CA PRO A 162 -4.51 -8.85 -16.47
C PRO A 162 -4.60 -8.13 -17.83
N PHE A 163 -5.33 -7.01 -17.90
CA PHE A 163 -5.45 -6.21 -19.11
C PHE A 163 -4.14 -5.52 -19.48
N LEU A 164 -3.38 -5.05 -18.48
CA LEU A 164 -2.04 -4.49 -18.69
C LEU A 164 -1.05 -5.54 -19.20
N ILE A 165 -1.18 -6.79 -18.73
CA ILE A 165 -0.39 -7.91 -19.26
C ILE A 165 -0.71 -8.18 -20.73
N LEU A 166 -1.98 -8.25 -21.10
CA LEU A 166 -2.39 -8.45 -22.50
C LEU A 166 -1.90 -7.30 -23.40
N LEU A 167 -2.07 -6.06 -22.95
CA LEU A 167 -1.61 -4.88 -23.69
C LEU A 167 -0.08 -4.88 -23.85
N GLY A 168 0.64 -5.13 -22.76
CA GLY A 168 2.11 -5.17 -22.75
C GLY A 168 2.71 -6.27 -23.62
N ARG A 169 2.06 -7.45 -23.70
CA ARG A 169 2.44 -8.52 -24.64
C ARG A 169 2.23 -8.11 -26.11
N ARG A 170 1.22 -7.28 -26.39
CA ARG A 170 0.83 -6.90 -27.75
C ARG A 170 1.66 -5.75 -28.33
N ILE A 171 1.90 -4.71 -27.55
CA ILE A 171 2.56 -3.48 -28.03
C ILE A 171 3.89 -3.18 -27.32
N GLY A 172 4.33 -4.05 -26.42
CA GLY A 172 5.51 -3.84 -25.57
C GLY A 172 5.19 -3.10 -24.28
N TRP A 173 6.03 -3.31 -23.26
CA TRP A 173 5.77 -2.83 -21.90
C TRP A 173 5.80 -1.30 -21.75
N VAL A 174 6.75 -0.61 -22.39
CA VAL A 174 6.84 0.86 -22.32
C VAL A 174 5.67 1.52 -23.06
N PRO A 175 5.35 1.18 -24.32
CA PRO A 175 4.16 1.72 -24.98
C PRO A 175 2.86 1.42 -24.23
N ALA A 176 2.71 0.20 -23.70
CA ALA A 176 1.54 -0.16 -22.89
C ALA A 176 1.39 0.71 -21.63
N ALA A 177 2.50 0.96 -20.93
CA ALA A 177 2.50 1.83 -19.76
C ALA A 177 2.15 3.29 -20.13
N LEU A 178 2.71 3.82 -21.22
CA LEU A 178 2.40 5.17 -21.68
C LEU A 178 0.94 5.32 -22.13
N VAL A 179 0.38 4.34 -22.84
CA VAL A 179 -1.03 4.32 -23.24
C VAL A 179 -1.95 4.24 -22.02
N ALA A 180 -1.66 3.35 -21.07
CA ALA A 180 -2.44 3.20 -19.84
C ALA A 180 -2.37 4.47 -18.97
N ALA A 181 -1.18 5.06 -18.82
CA ALA A 181 -1.01 6.31 -18.09
C ALA A 181 -1.73 7.48 -18.78
N GLY A 182 -1.62 7.60 -20.11
CA GLY A 182 -2.34 8.61 -20.90
C GLY A 182 -3.86 8.48 -20.75
N GLY A 183 -4.40 7.26 -20.83
CA GLY A 183 -5.80 6.98 -20.53
C GLY A 183 -6.19 7.36 -19.09
N GLY A 184 -5.34 7.02 -18.12
CA GLY A 184 -5.52 7.41 -16.72
C GLY A 184 -5.57 8.94 -16.54
N VAL A 185 -4.64 9.68 -17.14
CA VAL A 185 -4.62 11.15 -17.11
C VAL A 185 -5.93 11.71 -17.67
N VAL A 186 -6.39 11.23 -18.83
CA VAL A 186 -7.65 11.68 -19.43
C VAL A 186 -8.82 11.43 -18.48
N VAL A 187 -8.93 10.23 -17.89
CA VAL A 187 -10.01 9.91 -16.95
C VAL A 187 -9.93 10.77 -15.69
N ALA A 188 -8.73 11.02 -15.15
CA ALA A 188 -8.53 11.88 -13.98
C ALA A 188 -8.96 13.33 -14.27
N LEU A 189 -8.62 13.87 -15.44
CA LEU A 189 -9.02 15.22 -15.85
C LEU A 189 -10.54 15.31 -16.05
N LEU A 190 -11.17 14.31 -16.66
CA LEU A 190 -12.61 14.26 -16.81
C LEU A 190 -13.34 14.16 -15.47
N ALA A 191 -12.82 13.37 -14.53
CA ALA A 191 -13.37 13.28 -13.17
C ALA A 191 -13.28 14.64 -12.46
N GLY A 192 -12.14 15.32 -12.54
CA GLY A 192 -11.98 16.68 -12.00
C GLY A 192 -12.91 17.69 -12.65
N ALA A 193 -13.06 17.64 -13.99
CA ALA A 193 -14.00 18.50 -14.72
C ALA A 193 -15.48 18.23 -14.36
N ALA A 194 -15.80 17.00 -13.96
CA ALA A 194 -17.12 16.62 -13.44
C ALA A 194 -17.33 16.98 -11.96
N GLY A 195 -16.35 17.62 -11.30
CA GLY A 195 -16.42 18.00 -9.89
C GLY A 195 -16.21 16.83 -8.91
N LEU A 196 -15.66 15.70 -9.37
CA LEU A 196 -15.32 14.58 -8.49
C LEU A 196 -13.98 14.85 -7.81
N ASP A 197 -14.01 15.54 -6.68
CA ASP A 197 -12.84 15.79 -5.84
C ASP A 197 -12.63 14.65 -4.85
N TYR A 198 -11.46 14.01 -4.92
CA TYR A 198 -11.11 12.84 -4.11
C TYR A 198 -10.20 13.27 -2.94
N PRO A 199 -10.71 13.32 -1.70
CA PRO A 199 -9.90 13.74 -0.54
C PRO A 199 -8.71 12.81 -0.28
N MET A 200 -8.87 11.54 -0.64
CA MET A 200 -7.81 10.54 -0.69
C MET A 200 -7.69 10.04 -2.14
N PRO A 201 -6.47 9.90 -2.71
CA PRO A 201 -6.27 9.50 -4.10
C PRO A 201 -6.49 7.99 -4.29
N SER A 202 -7.71 7.54 -3.99
CA SER A 202 -8.16 6.15 -3.99
C SER A 202 -8.67 5.68 -5.36
N PHE A 203 -8.89 6.61 -6.29
CA PHE A 203 -9.33 6.31 -7.64
C PHE A 203 -8.14 5.92 -8.52
N LEU A 204 -8.23 4.76 -9.17
CA LEU A 204 -7.18 4.16 -10.01
C LEU A 204 -6.40 5.14 -10.88
N PRO A 205 -7.04 6.03 -11.67
CA PRO A 205 -6.33 6.94 -12.58
C PRO A 205 -5.37 7.91 -11.88
N LEU A 206 -5.61 8.23 -10.60
CA LEU A 206 -4.80 9.19 -9.84
C LEU A 206 -3.43 8.65 -9.43
N LYS A 207 -3.27 7.32 -9.38
CA LYS A 207 -2.03 6.66 -8.93
C LYS A 207 -1.51 5.60 -9.90
N LEU A 208 -2.17 5.41 -11.04
CA LEU A 208 -1.79 4.44 -12.06
C LEU A 208 -0.37 4.66 -12.59
N GLN A 209 0.06 5.91 -12.71
CA GLN A 209 1.41 6.28 -13.16
C GLN A 209 2.52 5.70 -12.28
N LEU A 210 2.39 5.76 -10.95
CA LEU A 210 3.38 5.21 -10.01
C LEU A 210 3.39 3.69 -10.04
N PHE A 211 2.20 3.10 -10.14
CA PHE A 211 2.05 1.66 -10.28
C PHE A 211 2.73 1.14 -11.56
N LEU A 212 2.51 1.81 -12.69
CA LEU A 212 3.13 1.48 -13.96
C LEU A 212 4.65 1.70 -13.95
N ALA A 213 5.14 2.76 -13.29
CA ALA A 213 6.57 2.96 -13.06
C ALA A 213 7.19 1.74 -12.35
N GLY A 214 6.51 1.21 -11.33
CA GLY A 214 6.91 -0.02 -10.65
C GLY A 214 6.97 -1.23 -11.59
N MET A 215 5.96 -1.40 -12.44
CA MET A 215 5.95 -2.46 -13.45
C MET A 215 7.14 -2.37 -14.42
N LEU A 216 7.52 -1.16 -14.84
CA LEU A 216 8.65 -0.94 -15.76
C LEU A 216 10.01 -1.25 -15.13
N ILE A 217 10.16 -1.03 -13.82
CA ILE A 217 11.38 -1.38 -13.07
C ILE A 217 11.62 -2.90 -13.06
N ALA A 218 10.57 -3.71 -13.11
CA ALA A 218 10.67 -5.17 -13.10
C ALA A 218 11.15 -5.73 -14.46
N THR A 219 12.46 -5.67 -14.72
CA THR A 219 13.10 -6.13 -15.98
C THR A 219 13.30 -7.64 -16.10
N ASP A 220 13.55 -8.11 -17.33
CA ASP A 220 13.74 -9.54 -17.59
C ASP A 220 15.17 -9.93 -17.20
N PRO A 221 15.40 -11.14 -16.67
CA PRO A 221 16.76 -11.60 -16.44
C PRO A 221 17.57 -11.52 -17.74
N GLY A 222 18.70 -10.81 -17.72
CA GLY A 222 19.57 -10.64 -18.88
C GLY A 222 19.15 -9.54 -19.86
N GLU A 223 18.17 -8.71 -19.53
CA GLU A 223 17.81 -7.56 -20.36
C GLU A 223 18.99 -6.58 -20.54
N SER A 224 19.21 -6.11 -21.77
CA SER A 224 20.35 -5.25 -22.11
C SER A 224 20.29 -3.89 -21.42
N GLN A 225 21.46 -3.32 -21.08
CA GLN A 225 21.54 -2.02 -20.41
C GLN A 225 20.74 -0.90 -21.10
N PRO A 226 20.79 -0.71 -22.44
CA PRO A 226 20.00 0.34 -23.09
C PRO A 226 18.49 0.22 -22.87
N ARG A 227 17.95 -1.01 -22.80
CA ARG A 227 16.53 -1.24 -22.52
C ARG A 227 16.19 -0.99 -21.05
N GLN A 228 17.10 -1.29 -20.14
CA GLN A 228 16.91 -0.95 -18.72
C GLN A 228 16.87 0.57 -18.52
N TRP A 229 17.74 1.32 -19.20
CA TRP A 229 17.74 2.79 -19.18
C TRP A 229 16.47 3.39 -19.80
N SER A 230 15.98 2.83 -20.92
CA SER A 230 14.72 3.32 -21.50
C SER A 230 13.52 3.08 -20.59
N ARG A 231 13.48 1.96 -19.87
CA ARG A 231 12.45 1.69 -18.85
C ARG A 231 12.57 2.60 -17.64
N LEU A 232 13.78 2.89 -17.16
CA LEU A 232 13.99 3.86 -16.09
C LEU A 232 13.51 5.26 -16.50
N ALA A 233 13.91 5.73 -17.69
CA ALA A 233 13.48 7.01 -18.21
C ALA A 233 11.95 7.09 -18.31
N ALA A 234 11.31 6.04 -18.84
CA ALA A 234 9.85 5.97 -18.88
C ALA A 234 9.22 5.95 -17.46
N ALA A 235 9.78 5.20 -16.51
CA ALA A 235 9.30 5.15 -15.13
C ALA A 235 9.40 6.52 -14.42
N MET A 236 10.49 7.26 -14.63
CA MET A 236 10.66 8.63 -14.13
C MET A 236 9.67 9.59 -14.79
N LEU A 237 9.49 9.52 -16.12
CA LEU A 237 8.47 10.32 -16.82
C LEU A 237 7.06 10.05 -16.31
N LEU A 238 6.74 8.80 -15.95
CA LEU A 238 5.45 8.45 -15.35
C LEU A 238 5.33 9.02 -13.92
N ALA A 239 6.37 8.92 -13.09
CA ALA A 239 6.36 9.46 -11.73
C ALA A 239 6.28 10.99 -11.68
N ALA A 240 6.77 11.66 -12.73
CA ALA A 240 6.70 13.10 -12.92
C ALA A 240 5.31 13.64 -13.26
N ILE A 241 4.34 12.79 -13.61
CA ILE A 241 2.97 13.23 -13.95
C ILE A 241 2.30 13.80 -12.68
N PRO A 242 1.88 15.08 -12.67
CA PRO A 242 1.45 15.78 -11.46
C PRO A 242 -0.02 15.50 -11.12
N ILE A 243 -0.37 14.23 -10.87
CA ILE A 243 -1.73 13.80 -10.50
C ILE A 243 -1.73 12.96 -9.21
N GLY A 244 -2.85 12.99 -8.49
CA GLY A 244 -3.12 12.15 -7.32
C GLY A 244 -2.40 12.56 -6.03
N GLY A 245 -3.00 13.51 -5.31
CA GLY A 245 -2.52 14.04 -4.03
C GLY A 245 -1.67 15.29 -4.21
N ASP A 246 -0.82 15.58 -3.23
CA ASP A 246 0.04 16.77 -3.24
C ASP A 246 1.08 16.70 -4.37
N GLN A 247 1.30 17.85 -5.02
CA GLN A 247 2.15 18.02 -6.20
C GLN A 247 3.24 19.10 -5.98
N ASP A 248 3.59 19.39 -4.73
CA ASP A 248 4.68 20.33 -4.44
C ASP A 248 6.06 19.78 -4.88
N LEU A 249 7.06 20.66 -4.93
CA LEU A 249 8.41 20.31 -5.37
C LEU A 249 9.04 19.19 -4.51
N LEU A 250 8.69 19.12 -3.22
CA LEU A 250 9.19 18.06 -2.33
C LEU A 250 8.61 16.71 -2.74
N HIS A 251 7.30 16.63 -2.99
CA HIS A 251 6.66 15.39 -3.44
C HIS A 251 7.22 14.92 -4.78
N PHE A 252 7.39 15.84 -5.72
CA PHE A 252 8.05 15.56 -7.00
C PHE A 252 9.46 14.98 -6.78
N ALA A 253 10.31 15.70 -6.04
CA ALA A 253 11.70 15.29 -5.82
C ALA A 253 11.81 13.94 -5.10
N VAL A 254 10.94 13.69 -4.11
CA VAL A 254 10.94 12.42 -3.36
C VAL A 254 10.43 11.28 -4.23
N ARG A 255 9.37 11.46 -5.03
CA ARG A 255 8.88 10.42 -5.95
C ARG A 255 9.94 10.02 -6.98
N GLU A 256 10.63 10.99 -7.57
CA GLU A 256 11.75 10.73 -8.49
C GLU A 256 12.88 9.98 -7.78
N LEU A 257 13.23 10.38 -6.55
CA LEU A 257 14.23 9.68 -5.75
C LEU A 257 13.81 8.26 -5.40
N LEU A 258 12.54 8.01 -5.09
CA LEU A 258 12.00 6.67 -4.81
C LEU A 258 12.10 5.77 -6.06
N VAL A 259 11.72 6.28 -7.23
CA VAL A 259 11.78 5.53 -8.50
C VAL A 259 13.24 5.19 -8.84
N PHE A 260 14.13 6.19 -8.84
CA PHE A 260 15.54 6.00 -9.13
C PHE A 260 16.23 5.09 -8.11
N GLY A 261 16.01 5.36 -6.82
CA GLY A 261 16.57 4.58 -5.72
C GLY A 261 16.10 3.13 -5.75
N PHE A 262 14.82 2.89 -6.05
CA PHE A 262 14.30 1.53 -6.17
C PHE A 262 14.88 0.80 -7.39
N PHE A 263 14.98 1.47 -8.54
CA PHE A 263 15.65 0.92 -9.72
C PHE A 263 17.11 0.54 -9.40
N ALA A 264 17.84 1.43 -8.73
CA ALA A 264 19.22 1.19 -8.31
C ALA A 264 19.32 -0.02 -7.36
N LEU A 265 18.42 -0.15 -6.37
CA LEU A 265 18.38 -1.30 -5.46
C LEU A 265 18.13 -2.63 -6.17
N VAL A 266 17.33 -2.64 -7.24
CA VAL A 266 17.03 -3.85 -8.01
C VAL A 266 18.19 -4.21 -8.95
N HIS A 267 18.72 -3.25 -9.71
CA HIS A 267 19.63 -3.50 -10.84
C HIS A 267 21.11 -3.32 -10.50
N TRP A 268 21.45 -2.53 -9.49
CA TRP A 268 22.83 -2.17 -9.15
C TRP A 268 23.26 -2.66 -7.75
N ARG A 269 22.61 -3.71 -7.25
CA ARG A 269 22.94 -4.34 -5.96
C ARG A 269 24.39 -4.85 -5.82
N SER A 270 25.14 -4.95 -6.91
CA SER A 270 26.57 -5.28 -6.90
C SER A 270 27.48 -4.08 -6.57
N LEU A 271 26.96 -2.84 -6.62
CA LEU A 271 27.74 -1.64 -6.33
C LEU A 271 27.76 -1.37 -4.81
N GLY A 272 28.94 -1.05 -4.26
CA GLY A 272 29.24 -1.03 -2.82
C GLY A 272 28.11 -0.57 -1.89
N VAL A 273 27.75 0.72 -1.93
CA VAL A 273 26.73 1.29 -1.02
C VAL A 273 25.35 0.67 -1.27
N ILE A 274 24.95 0.51 -2.53
CA ILE A 274 23.65 -0.05 -2.91
C ILE A 274 23.54 -1.51 -2.44
N GLY A 275 24.61 -2.29 -2.59
CA GLY A 275 24.70 -3.67 -2.10
C GLY A 275 24.69 -3.76 -0.58
N TRP A 276 25.25 -2.78 0.14
CA TRP A 276 25.11 -2.70 1.59
C TRP A 276 23.67 -2.41 2.00
N VAL A 277 23.03 -1.40 1.40
CA VAL A 277 21.60 -1.08 1.68
C VAL A 277 20.71 -2.27 1.35
N SER A 278 20.92 -2.92 0.21
CA SER A 278 20.16 -4.11 -0.18
C SER A 278 20.32 -5.26 0.83
N ARG A 279 21.52 -5.47 1.38
CA ARG A 279 21.77 -6.49 2.41
C ARG A 279 21.15 -6.11 3.76
N LEU A 280 21.19 -4.84 4.14
CA LEU A 280 20.54 -4.33 5.33
C LEU A 280 19.02 -4.55 5.26
N LEU A 281 18.39 -4.16 4.15
CA LEU A 281 16.96 -4.35 3.92
C LEU A 281 16.58 -5.83 3.75
N GLY A 282 17.52 -6.68 3.33
CA GLY A 282 17.36 -8.14 3.28
C GLY A 282 17.64 -8.86 4.61
N SER A 283 18.04 -8.13 5.66
CA SER A 283 18.33 -8.74 6.96
C SER A 283 17.05 -9.19 7.69
N ARG A 284 17.21 -10.11 8.64
CA ARG A 284 16.09 -10.69 9.40
C ARG A 284 15.14 -9.66 10.04
N PRO A 285 15.61 -8.58 10.70
CA PRO A 285 14.70 -7.59 11.27
C PRO A 285 13.82 -6.92 10.21
N PHE A 286 14.41 -6.47 9.10
CA PHE A 286 13.70 -5.80 8.03
C PHE A 286 12.75 -6.74 7.28
N TYR A 287 13.12 -8.01 7.15
CA TYR A 287 12.22 -9.03 6.67
C TYR A 287 10.95 -9.13 7.54
N TRP A 288 11.09 -9.17 8.87
CA TRP A 288 9.94 -9.21 9.80
C TRP A 288 9.09 -7.93 9.72
N LEU A 289 9.72 -6.76 9.59
CA LEU A 289 8.98 -5.50 9.34
C LEU A 289 8.18 -5.59 8.02
N GLY A 290 8.77 -6.19 6.99
CA GLY A 290 8.14 -6.43 5.70
C GLY A 290 6.97 -7.39 5.75
N GLU A 291 7.14 -8.52 6.43
CA GLU A 291 6.10 -9.54 6.58
C GLU A 291 4.88 -9.00 7.32
N LEU A 292 5.10 -8.24 8.41
CA LEU A 292 4.03 -7.64 9.20
C LEU A 292 3.55 -6.28 8.65
N SER A 293 4.12 -5.79 7.54
CA SER A 293 3.84 -4.47 7.00
C SER A 293 2.35 -4.22 6.73
N TYR A 294 1.62 -5.23 6.28
CA TYR A 294 0.20 -5.12 5.99
C TYR A 294 -0.63 -4.92 7.26
N GLY A 295 -0.46 -5.78 8.27
CA GLY A 295 -1.13 -5.63 9.55
C GLY A 295 -0.74 -4.34 10.26
N THR A 296 0.54 -3.97 10.24
CA THR A 296 1.01 -2.70 10.81
C THR A 296 0.36 -1.50 10.10
N TYR A 297 0.34 -1.49 8.76
CA TYR A 297 -0.31 -0.43 7.99
C TYR A 297 -1.80 -0.35 8.28
N LEU A 298 -2.51 -1.47 8.33
CA LEU A 298 -3.96 -1.44 8.48
C LEU A 298 -4.42 -1.07 9.90
N LEU A 299 -3.73 -1.60 10.92
CA LEU A 299 -4.18 -1.49 12.31
C LEU A 299 -3.72 -0.20 12.99
N HIS A 300 -2.61 0.43 12.56
CA HIS A 300 -1.97 1.47 13.36
C HIS A 300 -2.88 2.63 13.78
N LEU A 301 -3.83 3.08 12.95
CA LEU A 301 -4.74 4.18 13.31
C LEU A 301 -5.75 3.82 14.40
N LEU A 302 -6.12 2.54 14.53
CA LEU A 302 -6.99 2.06 15.60
C LEU A 302 -6.30 2.09 16.97
N ILE A 303 -4.97 1.99 17.00
CA ILE A 303 -4.16 2.05 18.22
C ILE A 303 -3.71 3.49 18.47
N LEU A 304 -3.27 4.18 17.42
CA LEU A 304 -2.62 5.47 17.52
C LEU A 304 -3.55 6.57 18.02
N GLN A 305 -4.80 6.62 17.53
CA GLN A 305 -5.74 7.67 17.93
C GLN A 305 -6.06 7.66 19.43
N PRO A 306 -6.50 6.54 20.03
CA PRO A 306 -6.76 6.51 21.48
C PRO A 306 -5.51 6.76 22.32
N VAL A 307 -4.34 6.24 21.90
CA VAL A 307 -3.09 6.47 22.65
C VAL A 307 -2.65 7.94 22.56
N ALA A 308 -2.72 8.56 21.39
CA ALA A 308 -2.37 9.97 21.23
C ALA A 308 -3.33 10.88 22.01
N ALA A 309 -4.63 10.59 22.00
CA ALA A 309 -5.63 11.30 22.79
C ALA A 309 -5.37 11.16 24.30
N ALA A 310 -5.07 9.95 24.77
CA ALA A 310 -4.73 9.71 26.18
C ALA A 310 -3.46 10.46 26.61
N VAL A 311 -2.39 10.42 25.80
CA VAL A 311 -1.15 11.16 26.07
C VAL A 311 -1.39 12.67 26.09
N ILE A 312 -2.22 13.19 25.18
CA ILE A 312 -2.61 14.61 25.16
C ILE A 312 -3.49 14.97 26.37
N GLY A 313 -4.45 14.12 26.73
CA GLY A 313 -5.34 14.35 27.87
C GLY A 313 -4.61 14.39 29.20
N GLU A 314 -3.65 13.47 29.40
CA GLU A 314 -2.88 13.38 30.65
C GLU A 314 -1.83 14.49 30.76
N PHE A 315 -1.07 14.73 29.69
CA PHE A 315 0.11 15.60 29.76
C PHE A 315 -0.10 16.99 29.13
N GLY A 316 -1.08 17.17 28.25
CA GLY A 316 -1.39 18.42 27.58
C GLY A 316 -0.15 19.14 27.05
N THR A 317 0.01 20.39 27.49
CA THR A 317 1.17 21.26 27.19
C THR A 317 2.37 21.01 28.11
N GLY A 318 2.24 20.20 29.16
CA GLY A 318 3.33 19.79 30.05
C GLY A 318 4.39 18.93 29.36
N LEU A 319 4.04 18.27 28.25
CA LEU A 319 5.01 17.71 27.30
C LEU A 319 5.05 18.55 26.02
N GLY A 320 6.24 18.80 25.48
CA GLY A 320 6.38 19.33 24.12
C GLY A 320 5.93 18.30 23.06
N GLY A 321 5.76 18.74 21.81
CA GLY A 321 5.36 17.85 20.71
C GLY A 321 6.29 16.65 20.53
N ALA A 322 7.60 16.85 20.69
CA ALA A 322 8.58 15.76 20.66
C ALA A 322 8.42 14.77 21.82
N GLY A 323 8.06 15.24 23.02
CA GLY A 323 7.79 14.39 24.18
C GLY A 323 6.54 13.53 23.99
N ARG A 324 5.45 14.15 23.50
CA ARG A 324 4.23 13.42 23.13
C ARG A 324 4.48 12.40 22.03
N PHE A 325 5.26 12.77 21.01
CA PHE A 325 5.68 11.87 19.93
C PHE A 325 6.45 10.66 20.45
N ALA A 326 7.46 10.88 21.30
CA ALA A 326 8.28 9.81 21.85
C ALA A 326 7.46 8.85 22.74
N LEU A 327 6.63 9.40 23.63
CA LEU A 327 5.79 8.59 24.52
C LEU A 327 4.73 7.81 23.75
N THR A 328 4.03 8.46 22.82
CA THR A 328 3.06 7.80 21.93
C THR A 328 3.74 6.69 21.13
N GLY A 329 4.93 6.96 20.57
CA GLY A 329 5.69 5.97 19.81
C GLY A 329 6.14 4.77 20.62
N ALA A 330 6.58 5.00 21.87
CA ALA A 330 6.99 3.94 22.79
C ALA A 330 5.85 2.95 23.11
N ILE A 331 4.59 3.37 22.94
CA ILE A 331 3.41 2.52 23.14
C ILE A 331 2.89 1.98 21.79
N VAL A 332 2.62 2.86 20.83
CA VAL A 332 1.94 2.53 19.58
C VAL A 332 2.76 1.57 18.73
N VAL A 333 4.07 1.78 18.59
CA VAL A 333 4.92 0.93 17.74
C VAL A 333 4.91 -0.53 18.24
N PRO A 334 5.28 -0.84 19.50
CA PRO A 334 5.27 -2.23 19.96
C PRO A 334 3.86 -2.85 19.96
N VAL A 335 2.83 -2.11 20.37
CA VAL A 335 1.45 -2.64 20.39
C VAL A 335 0.96 -2.95 18.97
N THR A 336 1.22 -2.07 18.01
CA THR A 336 0.82 -2.27 16.61
C THR A 336 1.53 -3.50 16.02
N TYR A 337 2.84 -3.64 16.23
CA TYR A 337 3.58 -4.80 15.71
C TYR A 337 3.19 -6.11 16.42
N ALA A 338 2.89 -6.08 17.71
CA ALA A 338 2.39 -7.23 18.45
C ALA A 338 1.02 -7.68 17.90
N LEU A 339 0.09 -6.75 17.71
CA LEU A 339 -1.21 -7.05 17.11
C LEU A 339 -1.07 -7.53 15.66
N ALA A 340 -0.24 -6.87 14.85
CA ALA A 340 0.04 -7.29 13.48
C ALA A 340 0.59 -8.73 13.42
N PHE A 341 1.47 -9.10 14.35
CA PHE A 341 1.97 -10.48 14.44
C PHE A 341 0.87 -11.49 14.80
N VAL A 342 0.03 -11.16 15.78
CA VAL A 342 -1.11 -12.00 16.19
C VAL A 342 -2.09 -12.17 15.04
N THR A 343 -2.50 -11.10 14.39
CA THR A 343 -3.45 -11.15 13.27
C THR A 343 -2.86 -11.81 12.04
N TYR A 344 -1.55 -11.66 11.80
CA TYR A 344 -0.86 -12.35 10.73
C TYR A 344 -0.98 -13.87 10.90
N LYS A 345 -0.74 -14.39 12.11
CA LYS A 345 -0.84 -15.81 12.40
C LYS A 345 -2.28 -16.33 12.42
N LEU A 346 -3.21 -15.58 13.00
CA LEU A 346 -4.57 -16.04 13.28
C LEU A 346 -5.60 -15.73 12.18
N VAL A 347 -5.34 -14.72 11.34
CA VAL A 347 -6.30 -14.22 10.34
C VAL A 347 -5.72 -14.29 8.94
N GLU A 348 -4.57 -13.66 8.71
CA GLU A 348 -3.99 -13.55 7.36
C GLU A 348 -3.55 -14.91 6.81
N LEU A 349 -2.74 -15.66 7.56
CA LEU A 349 -2.26 -16.98 7.11
C LEU A 349 -3.40 -17.98 6.87
N PRO A 350 -4.39 -18.14 7.77
CA PRO A 350 -5.56 -18.96 7.50
C PRO A 350 -6.37 -18.49 6.29
N GLY A 351 -6.56 -17.19 6.11
CA GLY A 351 -7.25 -16.62 4.96
C GLY A 351 -6.54 -16.92 3.62
N GLN A 352 -5.22 -16.78 3.58
CA GLN A 352 -4.42 -17.14 2.40
C GLN A 352 -4.48 -18.65 2.11
N LYS A 353 -4.47 -19.51 3.15
CA LYS A 353 -4.66 -20.96 3.01
C LYS A 353 -6.04 -21.29 2.43
N LEU A 354 -7.09 -20.61 2.90
CA LEU A 354 -8.45 -20.77 2.37
C LEU A 354 -8.51 -20.38 0.89
N GLY A 355 -7.91 -19.25 0.49
CA GLY A 355 -7.84 -18.85 -0.92
C GLY A 355 -7.15 -19.90 -1.81
N LYS A 356 -6.05 -20.50 -1.34
CA LYS A 356 -5.40 -21.61 -2.05
C LYS A 356 -6.31 -22.84 -2.17
N ALA A 357 -7.08 -23.16 -1.15
CA ALA A 357 -8.04 -24.27 -1.18
C ALA A 357 -9.20 -24.01 -2.17
N VAL A 358 -9.71 -22.77 -2.23
CA VAL A 358 -10.73 -22.35 -3.20
C VAL A 358 -10.23 -22.54 -4.63
N ILE A 359 -9.01 -22.07 -4.92
CA ILE A 359 -8.41 -22.21 -6.26
C ILE A 359 -8.26 -23.68 -6.65
N ARG A 360 -7.78 -24.55 -5.75
CA ARG A 360 -7.64 -25.99 -6.04
C ARG A 360 -8.98 -26.65 -6.36
N ARG A 361 -10.05 -26.27 -5.66
CA ARG A 361 -11.40 -26.81 -5.91
C ARG A 361 -11.97 -26.39 -7.26
N VAL A 362 -11.73 -25.14 -7.67
CA VAL A 362 -12.30 -24.57 -8.91
C VAL A 362 -11.44 -24.91 -10.15
N ALA A 363 -10.11 -24.87 -10.04
CA ALA A 363 -9.19 -25.08 -11.15
C ALA A 363 -8.65 -26.52 -11.28
N GLY A 364 -8.95 -27.40 -10.31
CA GLY A 364 -8.39 -28.75 -10.21
C GLY A 364 -6.90 -28.77 -9.84
N ASP A 365 -6.34 -29.97 -9.61
CA ASP A 365 -4.95 -30.20 -9.18
C ASP A 365 -3.87 -29.81 -10.22
N ARG A 366 -4.26 -29.18 -11.32
CA ARG A 366 -3.36 -28.75 -12.40
C ARG A 366 -2.59 -27.47 -12.09
N THR A 367 -2.74 -26.89 -10.91
CA THR A 367 -1.95 -25.71 -10.53
C THR A 367 -0.53 -26.16 -10.18
N PRO A 368 0.52 -25.80 -10.96
CA PRO A 368 1.89 -26.07 -10.54
C PRO A 368 2.10 -25.46 -9.15
N ARG A 369 2.71 -26.24 -8.24
CA ARG A 369 3.05 -25.79 -6.89
C ARG A 369 3.72 -24.43 -7.01
N ALA A 370 3.04 -23.38 -6.57
CA ALA A 370 3.66 -22.07 -6.40
C ALA A 370 4.93 -22.29 -5.58
N LEU A 371 6.07 -21.75 -6.05
CA LEU A 371 7.27 -21.68 -5.23
C LEU A 371 6.85 -21.07 -3.89
N GLN A 372 6.89 -21.93 -2.86
CA GLN A 372 6.61 -21.54 -1.49
C GLN A 372 7.48 -20.32 -1.18
N THR A 373 6.85 -19.25 -0.70
CA THR A 373 7.59 -18.13 -0.13
C THR A 373 8.45 -18.68 1.02
N ALA A 374 9.60 -18.06 1.32
CA ALA A 374 10.39 -18.42 2.49
C ALA A 374 9.56 -18.64 3.80
N PRO A 375 8.49 -17.87 4.08
CA PRO A 375 7.60 -18.12 5.22
C PRO A 375 6.80 -19.43 5.11
N GLU A 376 6.40 -19.88 3.92
CA GLU A 376 5.81 -21.21 3.73
C GLU A 376 6.81 -22.34 3.96
N LYS A 377 8.11 -22.10 3.78
CA LYS A 377 9.18 -23.05 4.10
C LYS A 377 9.57 -23.02 5.59
N ILE A 378 9.52 -21.85 6.23
CA ILE A 378 9.89 -21.66 7.65
C ILE A 378 8.71 -22.02 8.59
N ALA A 379 7.47 -21.86 8.13
CA ALA A 379 6.26 -22.20 8.88
C ALA A 379 5.68 -23.58 8.51
N ALA A 380 6.35 -24.33 7.63
CA ALA A 380 6.08 -25.76 7.47
C ALA A 380 6.62 -26.49 8.72
N PRO A 381 5.84 -27.39 9.34
CA PRO A 381 6.29 -28.18 10.47
C PRO A 381 7.51 -29.04 10.13
#